data_AF-A0A6G0XWE8-F1
#
_entry.id   AF-A0A6G0XWE8-F1
#
_cell.length_a   1.000
_cell.length_b   1.000
_cell.length_c   1.000
_cell.angle_alpha   90.00
_cell.angle_beta   90.00
_cell.angle_gamma   90.00
#
_symmetry.space_group_name_H-M   'P 1'
#
loop_
_entity.id
_entity.type
_entity.pdbx_description
1 polymer ?
#
loop_
_entity_poly.entity_id
_entity_poly.type
_entity_poly.pdbx_seq_one_letter_code
_entity_poly.pdbx_strand_id
1 'polypeptide(L)'
;MLFCTQNLYKLSSEESFVCSNGLCITLSSVCDGQEDCSDGSDEKLELCDRFIFEKYNIEDCGRVYITGHPAHNTDAKKAIIGTAPWNVGIYRLNKDHITYDLICGGSIIAPNLVISAAHCFWERELLSNIISINNDSYKVAVSKYDRNFTIVDSEFTQIMNVEIIYLHEYYNGVTNFHDHDIAVIVLSNRVSFNSGVAPVCIDWKSIYNVPIGDRGKVGLM
;
A
#
# COMPACT_ATOMS: atom_id res chain seq x y z
N MET A 1 29.26 18.06 18.11
CA MET A 1 29.38 17.21 16.91
C MET A 1 30.04 15.92 17.33
N LEU A 2 29.29 14.82 17.42
CA LEU A 2 29.87 13.50 17.64
C LEU A 2 30.19 12.89 16.28
N PHE A 3 31.46 12.59 16.04
CA PHE A 3 31.90 11.77 14.91
C PHE A 3 31.80 10.29 15.34
N CYS A 4 31.27 9.44 14.47
CA CYS A 4 31.09 8.02 14.78
C CYS A 4 32.45 7.31 14.93
N THR A 5 32.78 6.84 16.14
CA THR A 5 34.00 6.05 16.37
C THR A 5 33.73 4.59 16.04
N GLN A 6 34.36 4.10 14.97
CA GLN A 6 34.42 2.68 14.66
C GLN A 6 35.26 1.95 15.75
N ASN A 7 34.63 1.35 16.77
CA ASN A 7 34.87 -0.05 17.17
C ASN A 7 34.18 -0.51 18.48
N LEU A 8 33.62 -1.73 18.37
CA LEU A 8 33.64 -2.87 19.29
C LEU A 8 33.00 -2.78 20.70
N TYR A 9 31.98 -3.63 20.88
CA TYR A 9 31.39 -4.13 22.14
C TYR A 9 30.54 -3.16 22.98
N LYS A 10 29.25 -3.00 22.65
CA LYS A 10 28.14 -3.26 23.61
C LYS A 10 26.77 -3.14 22.95
N LEU A 11 25.95 -4.14 23.22
CA LEU A 11 24.53 -4.22 22.93
C LEU A 11 23.74 -3.17 23.75
N SER A 12 23.07 -2.24 23.07
CA SER A 12 21.76 -1.70 23.48
C SER A 12 21.04 -1.18 22.23
N SER A 13 20.21 -2.03 21.64
CA SER A 13 18.97 -1.79 20.88
C SER A 13 18.71 -0.51 20.07
N GLU A 14 19.72 0.25 19.61
CA GLU A 14 19.51 1.35 18.67
C GLU A 14 20.38 1.12 17.44
N GLU A 15 19.74 0.61 16.40
CA GLU A 15 20.31 0.58 15.06
C GLU A 15 20.52 2.05 14.62
N SER A 16 21.76 2.41 14.25
CA SER A 16 22.15 3.78 13.89
C SER A 16 22.47 3.91 12.40
N PHE A 17 22.13 5.06 11.81
CA PHE A 17 22.44 5.43 10.42
C PHE A 17 23.59 6.43 10.39
N VAL A 18 24.49 6.28 9.40
CA VAL A 18 25.62 7.18 9.18
C VAL A 18 25.32 8.09 7.99
N CYS A 19 25.18 9.39 8.25
CA CYS A 19 25.03 10.43 7.24
C CYS A 19 26.24 10.48 6.30
N SER A 20 26.09 11.06 5.11
CA SER A 20 27.19 11.18 4.14
C SER A 20 28.36 12.03 4.66
N ASN A 21 28.10 12.98 5.55
CA ASN A 21 29.09 13.78 6.26
C ASN A 21 29.71 13.11 7.51
N GLY A 22 29.32 11.87 7.83
CA GLY A 22 29.84 11.08 8.95
C GLY A 22 29.15 11.34 10.31
N LEU A 23 28.10 12.15 10.35
CA LEU A 23 27.20 12.24 11.50
C LEU A 23 26.39 10.96 11.66
N CYS A 24 25.90 10.70 12.87
CA CYS A 24 25.11 9.52 13.19
C CYS A 24 23.76 9.92 13.78
N ILE A 25 22.69 9.34 13.23
CA ILE A 25 21.30 9.50 13.67
C ILE A 25 20.71 8.12 13.96
N THR A 26 19.52 8.07 14.55
CA THR A 26 18.79 6.80 14.78
C THR A 26 18.14 6.32 13.48
N LEU A 27 17.98 5.00 13.28
CA LEU A 27 17.23 4.48 12.12
C LEU A 27 15.74 4.92 12.09
N SER A 28 15.20 5.40 13.22
CA SER A 28 13.85 6.00 13.25
C SER A 28 13.79 7.36 12.58
N SER A 29 14.91 8.07 12.53
CA SER A 29 15.13 9.38 11.91
C SER A 29 15.55 9.29 10.44
N VAL A 30 15.49 8.11 9.84
CA VAL A 30 15.79 7.93 8.41
C VAL A 30 14.48 7.84 7.65
N CYS A 31 14.30 8.71 6.66
CA CYS A 31 13.12 8.77 5.78
C CYS A 31 11.82 9.02 6.54
N ASP A 32 11.90 9.90 7.54
CA ASP A 32 10.77 10.32 8.38
C ASP A 32 10.20 11.68 7.95
N GLY A 33 10.79 12.30 6.92
CA GLY A 33 10.39 13.59 6.37
C GLY A 33 11.04 14.78 7.06
N GLN A 34 12.00 14.57 7.96
CA GLN A 34 12.80 15.63 8.59
C GLN A 34 14.28 15.48 8.21
N GLU A 35 14.94 16.58 7.86
CA GLU A 35 16.39 16.58 7.64
C GLU A 35 17.12 16.52 9.00
N ASP A 36 17.34 15.32 9.52
CA ASP A 36 18.09 15.06 10.75
C ASP A 36 19.61 15.00 10.48
N CYS A 37 20.02 14.55 9.28
CA CYS A 37 21.37 14.80 8.81
C CYS A 37 21.51 16.26 8.34
N SER A 38 22.58 16.94 8.76
CA SER A 38 22.83 18.33 8.33
C SER A 38 23.15 18.49 6.84
N ASP A 39 23.31 17.38 6.11
CA ASP A 39 23.47 17.31 4.66
C ASP A 39 22.25 16.70 3.95
N GLY A 40 21.15 16.49 4.69
CA GLY A 40 19.89 15.89 4.22
C GLY A 40 20.04 14.46 3.67
N SER A 41 21.14 13.77 3.99
CA SER A 41 21.43 12.47 3.38
C SER A 41 20.49 11.34 3.79
N ASP A 42 19.84 11.48 4.95
CA ASP A 42 18.77 10.66 5.51
C ASP A 42 17.44 10.74 4.77
N GLU A 43 17.18 11.83 4.03
CA GLU A 43 15.92 12.05 3.30
C GLU A 43 16.08 11.95 1.77
N LYS A 44 17.22 11.41 1.30
CA LYS A 44 17.46 11.22 -0.14
C LYS A 44 16.56 10.12 -0.70
N LEU A 45 15.91 10.42 -1.83
CA LEU A 45 14.98 9.49 -2.50
C LEU A 45 15.58 8.09 -2.71
N GLU A 46 16.79 7.98 -3.26
CA GLU A 46 17.46 6.68 -3.49
C GLU A 46 17.72 5.91 -2.19
N LEU A 47 18.04 6.61 -1.10
CA LEU A 47 18.19 5.99 0.22
C LEU A 47 16.82 5.52 0.71
N CYS A 48 15.79 6.36 0.64
CA CYS A 48 14.46 6.05 1.15
C CYS A 48 13.77 4.92 0.40
N ASP A 49 13.95 4.84 -0.91
CA ASP A 49 13.49 3.71 -1.71
C ASP A 49 14.12 2.41 -1.22
N ARG A 50 15.43 2.41 -0.96
CA ARG A 50 16.17 1.23 -0.49
C ARG A 50 15.92 0.93 0.98
N PHE A 51 15.83 1.94 1.82
CA PHE A 51 15.60 1.84 3.25
C PHE A 51 14.20 1.31 3.54
N ILE A 52 13.18 1.75 2.77
CA ILE A 52 11.85 1.14 2.81
C ILE A 52 11.93 -0.31 2.33
N PHE A 53 12.65 -0.60 1.25
CA PHE A 53 12.77 -1.97 0.74
C PHE A 53 13.46 -2.93 1.74
N GLU A 54 14.56 -2.50 2.37
CA GLU A 54 15.38 -3.28 3.31
C GLU A 54 14.73 -3.36 4.71
N LYS A 55 14.13 -2.27 5.23
CA LYS A 55 13.46 -2.23 6.55
C LYS A 55 12.16 -3.01 6.58
N TYR A 56 11.42 -3.03 5.46
CA TYR A 56 10.13 -3.74 5.37
C TYR A 56 10.23 -5.12 4.74
N ASN A 57 11.43 -5.54 4.29
CA ASN A 57 11.66 -6.83 3.63
C ASN A 57 10.46 -7.23 2.76
N ILE A 58 10.28 -6.57 1.62
CA ILE A 58 9.28 -6.98 0.62
C ILE A 58 9.50 -8.45 0.19
N GLU A 59 10.56 -9.12 0.62
CA GLU A 59 10.72 -10.59 0.62
C GLU A 59 9.55 -11.38 1.25
N ASP A 60 8.72 -10.75 2.10
CA ASP A 60 7.51 -11.36 2.69
C ASP A 60 6.21 -10.98 1.95
N CYS A 61 6.31 -10.56 0.69
CA CYS A 61 5.16 -10.35 -0.19
C CYS A 61 4.57 -11.66 -0.72
N GLY A 62 3.31 -11.63 -1.15
CA GLY A 62 2.64 -12.76 -1.82
C GLY A 62 2.43 -13.99 -0.94
N ARG A 63 2.63 -13.88 0.38
CA ARG A 63 2.43 -14.96 1.34
C ARG A 63 1.02 -14.92 1.91
N VAL A 64 0.50 -16.10 2.20
CA VAL A 64 -0.83 -16.32 2.75
C VAL A 64 -0.66 -16.94 4.14
N TYR A 65 -1.12 -16.27 5.18
CA TYR A 65 -0.99 -16.73 6.56
C TYR A 65 -2.35 -17.24 7.04
N ILE A 66 -2.69 -18.48 6.66
CA ILE A 66 -3.91 -19.13 7.12
C ILE A 66 -3.68 -19.56 8.58
N THR A 67 -4.16 -18.77 9.54
CA THR A 67 -4.28 -19.24 10.93
C THR A 67 -5.47 -20.19 10.99
N GLY A 68 -5.22 -21.43 11.41
CA GLY A 68 -6.16 -22.56 11.25
C GLY A 68 -7.55 -22.30 11.80
N HIS A 69 -8.58 -22.45 10.97
CA HIS A 69 -9.50 -23.59 10.84
C HIS A 69 -10.47 -23.22 9.70
N PRO A 70 -10.87 -24.15 8.82
CA PRO A 70 -12.02 -23.87 7.96
C PRO A 70 -13.17 -23.59 8.91
N ALA A 71 -13.75 -22.38 8.85
CA ALA A 71 -15.06 -22.18 9.44
C ALA A 71 -15.93 -23.28 8.86
N HIS A 72 -16.34 -24.23 9.70
CA HIS A 72 -17.33 -25.23 9.37
C HIS A 72 -18.69 -24.51 9.31
N ASN A 73 -18.78 -23.45 8.51
CA ASN A 73 -19.96 -22.66 8.29
C ASN A 73 -20.52 -23.09 6.95
N THR A 74 -21.71 -23.64 7.04
CA THR A 74 -22.59 -24.12 5.98
C THR A 74 -23.03 -23.05 4.97
N ASP A 75 -22.31 -21.93 4.86
CA ASP A 75 -22.55 -20.86 3.90
C ASP A 75 -21.27 -20.61 3.09
N ALA A 76 -21.18 -21.28 1.95
CA ALA A 76 -20.06 -21.26 1.00
C ALA A 76 -19.84 -19.89 0.29
N LYS A 77 -20.13 -18.76 0.94
CA LYS A 77 -20.16 -17.42 0.31
C LYS A 77 -19.22 -16.37 0.91
N LYS A 78 -18.67 -16.52 2.12
CA LYS A 78 -17.75 -15.52 2.71
C LYS A 78 -16.30 -16.01 2.64
N ALA A 79 -15.41 -15.17 2.09
CA ALA A 79 -13.99 -15.50 2.00
C ALA A 79 -13.37 -15.59 3.41
N ILE A 80 -12.47 -16.56 3.59
CA ILE A 80 -11.77 -16.78 4.87
C ILE A 80 -10.70 -15.70 5.03
N ILE A 81 -10.58 -15.15 6.24
CA ILE A 81 -9.56 -14.14 6.58
C ILE A 81 -8.17 -14.68 6.23
N GLY A 82 -7.34 -13.82 5.64
CA GLY A 82 -5.95 -14.16 5.29
C GLY A 82 -5.79 -14.97 4.00
N THR A 83 -6.87 -15.32 3.28
CA THR A 83 -6.78 -16.00 1.97
C THR A 83 -6.25 -15.12 0.83
N ALA A 84 -6.43 -13.81 0.96
CA ALA A 84 -5.91 -12.78 0.08
C ALA A 84 -5.59 -11.53 0.93
N PRO A 85 -4.50 -11.56 1.72
CA PRO A 85 -4.20 -10.52 2.70
C PRO A 85 -3.81 -9.17 2.06
N TRP A 86 -3.51 -9.17 0.77
CA TRP A 86 -3.28 -7.96 -0.04
C TRP A 86 -4.57 -7.30 -0.54
N ASN A 87 -5.73 -7.95 -0.40
CA ASN A 87 -6.98 -7.43 -0.94
C ASN A 87 -7.40 -6.14 -0.21
N VAL A 88 -7.82 -5.15 -0.98
CA VAL A 88 -8.38 -3.91 -0.44
C VAL A 88 -9.71 -3.55 -1.09
N GLY A 89 -10.61 -2.96 -0.31
CA GLY A 89 -11.81 -2.29 -0.80
C GLY A 89 -11.57 -0.79 -0.91
N ILE A 90 -11.90 -0.21 -2.06
CA ILE A 90 -11.74 1.23 -2.33
C ILE A 90 -13.12 1.87 -2.35
N TYR A 91 -13.28 2.89 -1.52
CA TYR A 91 -14.55 3.53 -1.25
C TYR A 91 -14.52 4.98 -1.67
N ARG A 92 -15.61 5.45 -2.28
CA ARG A 92 -15.82 6.85 -2.63
C ARG A 92 -16.97 7.43 -1.81
N LEU A 93 -16.77 8.64 -1.29
CA LEU A 93 -17.81 9.36 -0.55
C LEU A 93 -18.94 9.76 -1.50
N ASN A 94 -20.13 9.22 -1.25
CA ASN A 94 -21.38 9.66 -1.83
C ASN A 94 -21.93 10.83 -1.02
N LYS A 95 -21.92 12.03 -1.62
CA LYS A 95 -22.33 13.27 -0.95
C LYS A 95 -23.84 13.36 -0.70
N ASP A 96 -24.65 12.66 -1.48
CA ASP A 96 -26.11 12.71 -1.37
C ASP A 96 -26.61 11.97 -0.13
N HIS A 97 -25.94 10.86 0.20
CA HIS A 97 -26.29 10.02 1.35
C HIS A 97 -25.28 10.12 2.50
N ILE A 98 -24.15 10.82 2.32
CA ILE A 98 -23.03 10.91 3.28
C ILE A 98 -22.56 9.51 3.68
N THR A 99 -22.45 8.63 2.70
CA THR A 99 -22.01 7.23 2.86
C THR A 99 -20.84 6.94 1.94
N TYR A 100 -20.11 5.87 2.22
CA TYR A 100 -18.99 5.43 1.41
C TYR A 100 -19.40 4.22 0.58
N ASP A 101 -19.43 4.41 -0.73
CA ASP A 101 -19.78 3.36 -1.69
C ASP A 101 -18.51 2.63 -2.12
N LEU A 102 -18.52 1.29 -2.08
CA LEU A 102 -17.46 0.47 -2.63
C LEU A 102 -17.45 0.62 -4.16
N ILE A 103 -16.40 1.25 -4.70
CA ILE A 103 -16.28 1.50 -6.14
C ILE A 103 -15.41 0.46 -6.84
N CYS A 104 -14.34 0.01 -6.19
CA CYS A 104 -13.38 -0.92 -6.77
C CYS A 104 -12.64 -1.73 -5.71
N GLY A 105 -11.98 -2.80 -6.16
CA GLY A 105 -10.96 -3.50 -5.40
C GLY A 105 -9.56 -3.01 -5.76
N GLY A 106 -8.57 -3.44 -4.99
CA GLY A 106 -7.16 -3.19 -5.29
C GLY A 106 -6.24 -4.19 -4.60
N SER A 107 -4.94 -3.95 -4.69
CA SER A 107 -3.94 -4.76 -3.98
C SER A 107 -2.89 -3.90 -3.30
N ILE A 108 -2.52 -4.25 -2.08
CA ILE A 108 -1.42 -3.63 -1.34
C ILE A 108 -0.11 -4.03 -2.00
N ILE A 109 0.74 -3.06 -2.34
CA ILE A 109 2.05 -3.31 -2.97
C ILE A 109 3.21 -2.77 -2.12
N ALA A 110 2.92 -1.84 -1.22
CA ALA A 110 3.82 -1.33 -0.18
C ALA A 110 2.99 -0.81 1.01
N PRO A 111 3.60 -0.50 2.17
CA PRO A 111 2.86 -0.07 3.37
C PRO A 111 1.93 1.13 3.14
N ASN A 112 2.25 2.03 2.21
CA ASN A 112 1.44 3.20 1.86
C ASN A 112 0.98 3.22 0.40
N LEU A 113 1.12 2.10 -0.33
CA LEU A 113 0.80 2.03 -1.76
C LEU A 113 -0.17 0.91 -2.07
N VAL A 114 -1.20 1.27 -2.84
CA VAL A 114 -2.20 0.34 -3.37
C VAL A 114 -2.27 0.50 -4.89
N ILE A 115 -2.31 -0.63 -5.60
CA ILE A 115 -2.58 -0.67 -7.03
C ILE A 115 -4.06 -0.97 -7.29
N SER A 116 -4.64 -0.31 -8.27
CA SER A 116 -6.02 -0.54 -8.73
C SER A 116 -6.14 -0.20 -10.23
N ALA A 117 -7.36 -0.13 -10.74
CA ALA A 117 -7.65 0.22 -12.12
C ALA A 117 -7.95 1.72 -12.26
N ALA A 118 -7.52 2.33 -13.37
CA ALA A 118 -7.73 3.74 -13.64
C ALA A 118 -9.21 4.08 -13.87
N HIS A 119 -9.98 3.18 -14.47
CA HIS A 119 -11.40 3.39 -14.74
C HIS A 119 -12.25 3.60 -13.48
N CYS A 120 -11.75 3.21 -12.31
CA CYS A 120 -12.41 3.41 -11.02
C CYS A 120 -12.49 4.89 -10.62
N PHE A 121 -11.55 5.71 -11.11
CA PHE A 121 -11.34 7.09 -10.65
C PHE A 121 -11.48 8.11 -11.77
N TRP A 122 -11.34 7.66 -13.02
CA TRP A 122 -11.37 8.55 -14.16
C TRP A 122 -12.77 9.09 -14.43
N GLU A 123 -12.83 10.40 -14.67
CA GLU A 123 -14.03 11.11 -15.08
C GLU A 123 -13.69 11.97 -16.31
N ARG A 124 -14.66 12.17 -17.21
CA ARG A 124 -14.46 12.84 -18.51
C ARG A 124 -13.94 14.28 -18.38
N GLU A 125 -14.17 14.92 -17.24
CA GLU A 125 -13.87 16.33 -16.98
C GLU A 125 -12.56 16.52 -16.18
N LEU A 126 -11.80 15.44 -15.92
CA LEU A 126 -10.50 15.55 -15.25
C LEU A 126 -9.49 16.32 -16.11
N LEU A 127 -8.90 17.36 -15.52
CA LEU A 127 -7.85 18.17 -16.13
C LEU A 127 -6.44 17.57 -15.94
N SER A 128 -6.33 16.55 -15.09
CA SER A 128 -5.07 15.93 -14.69
C SER A 128 -5.29 14.45 -14.39
N ASN A 129 -4.28 13.63 -14.70
CA ASN A 129 -4.21 12.21 -14.30
C ASN A 129 -3.71 12.04 -12.85
N ILE A 130 -3.46 13.14 -12.15
CA ILE A 130 -3.10 13.16 -10.73
C ILE A 130 -4.26 13.78 -9.97
N ILE A 131 -4.82 13.02 -9.02
CA ILE A 131 -5.96 13.42 -8.20
C ILE A 131 -5.50 13.55 -6.76
N SER A 132 -5.31 14.79 -6.27
CA SER A 132 -4.99 15.06 -4.87
C SER A 132 -6.27 15.08 -4.02
N ILE A 133 -6.25 14.38 -2.89
CA ILE A 133 -7.41 14.21 -2.01
C ILE A 133 -7.19 14.99 -0.72
N ASN A 134 -8.06 15.97 -0.48
CA ASN A 134 -8.01 16.85 0.71
C ASN A 134 -9.28 16.79 1.58
N ASN A 135 -10.36 16.19 1.10
CA ASN A 135 -11.69 16.24 1.72
C ASN A 135 -12.25 14.86 2.05
N ASP A 136 -11.38 13.88 2.32
CA ASP A 136 -11.79 12.50 2.65
C ASP A 136 -12.70 11.85 1.58
N SER A 137 -12.64 12.29 0.33
CA SER A 137 -13.52 11.80 -0.73
C SER A 137 -13.29 10.32 -1.08
N TYR A 138 -12.14 9.77 -0.68
CA TYR A 138 -11.80 8.37 -0.84
C TYR A 138 -11.26 7.76 0.45
N LYS A 139 -11.60 6.48 0.67
CA LYS A 139 -11.05 5.64 1.74
C LYS A 139 -10.63 4.30 1.17
N VAL A 140 -9.60 3.71 1.76
CA VAL A 140 -9.15 2.36 1.44
C VAL A 140 -9.28 1.50 2.69
N ALA A 141 -9.97 0.36 2.58
CA ALA A 141 -10.09 -0.61 3.68
C ALA A 141 -9.31 -1.89 3.35
N VAL A 142 -8.45 -2.31 4.27
CA VAL A 142 -7.69 -3.58 4.17
C VAL A 142 -8.26 -4.63 5.13
N SER A 143 -8.06 -5.93 4.83
CA SER A 143 -8.65 -7.06 5.58
C SER A 143 -10.17 -6.94 5.79
N LYS A 144 -10.85 -6.40 4.77
CA LYS A 144 -12.30 -6.24 4.72
C LYS A 144 -12.90 -7.18 3.68
N TYR A 145 -14.01 -7.82 4.04
CA TYR A 145 -14.69 -8.84 3.23
C TYR A 145 -16.17 -8.51 2.98
N ASP A 146 -16.78 -7.68 3.84
CA ASP A 146 -18.10 -7.14 3.61
C ASP A 146 -18.02 -5.86 2.77
N ARG A 147 -18.93 -5.71 1.80
CA ARG A 147 -19.00 -4.53 0.94
C ARG A 147 -19.39 -3.27 1.70
N ASN A 148 -20.18 -3.38 2.77
CA ASN A 148 -20.66 -2.25 3.55
C ASN A 148 -19.51 -1.61 4.33
N PHE A 149 -19.21 -0.35 4.03
CA PHE A 149 -18.10 0.41 4.63
C PHE A 149 -18.11 0.40 6.16
N THR A 150 -19.28 0.44 6.81
CA THR A 150 -19.39 0.56 8.27
C THR A 150 -19.07 -0.72 9.02
N ILE A 151 -19.06 -1.86 8.33
CA ILE A 151 -18.81 -3.17 8.94
C ILE A 151 -17.30 -3.37 9.14
N VAL A 152 -16.89 -3.68 10.36
CA VAL A 152 -15.53 -4.10 10.69
C VAL A 152 -15.51 -5.63 10.71
N ASP A 153 -14.88 -6.25 9.71
CA ASP A 153 -14.92 -7.71 9.52
C ASP A 153 -14.01 -8.48 10.48
N SER A 154 -12.94 -7.84 10.96
CA SER A 154 -11.92 -8.46 11.81
C SER A 154 -11.10 -7.43 12.58
N GLU A 155 -10.35 -7.88 13.59
CA GLU A 155 -9.36 -7.08 14.31
C GLU A 155 -8.23 -6.54 13.42
N PHE A 156 -8.01 -7.14 12.25
CA PHE A 156 -7.00 -6.72 11.29
C PHE A 156 -7.49 -5.64 10.31
N THR A 157 -8.78 -5.31 10.36
CA THR A 157 -9.39 -4.31 9.47
C THR A 157 -8.80 -2.93 9.75
N GLN A 158 -8.21 -2.29 8.73
CA GLN A 158 -7.72 -0.91 8.84
C GLN A 158 -8.36 -0.08 7.74
N ILE A 159 -8.87 1.11 8.10
CA ILE A 159 -9.43 2.09 7.17
C ILE A 159 -8.44 3.23 7.05
N MET A 160 -7.96 3.43 5.83
CA MET A 160 -6.88 4.33 5.48
C MET A 160 -7.40 5.53 4.70
N ASN A 161 -6.86 6.70 5.02
CA ASN A 161 -7.06 7.89 4.21
C ASN A 161 -6.23 7.81 2.94
N VAL A 162 -6.76 8.37 1.86
CA VAL A 162 -6.06 8.52 0.58
C VAL A 162 -5.53 9.94 0.49
N GLU A 163 -4.29 10.08 0.05
CA GLU A 163 -3.63 11.37 -0.16
C GLU A 163 -3.63 11.75 -1.65
N ILE A 164 -3.19 10.83 -2.51
CA ILE A 164 -3.03 11.07 -3.96
C ILE A 164 -3.41 9.81 -4.73
N ILE A 165 -4.05 9.98 -5.89
CA ILE A 165 -4.29 8.91 -6.86
C ILE A 165 -3.60 9.31 -8.18
N TYR A 166 -2.70 8.45 -8.64
CA TYR A 166 -2.06 8.56 -9.95
C TYR A 166 -2.74 7.62 -10.93
N LEU A 167 -3.30 8.18 -12.00
CA LEU A 167 -3.74 7.44 -13.17
C LEU A 167 -2.59 7.39 -14.18
N HIS A 168 -2.53 6.33 -14.97
CA HIS A 168 -1.55 6.26 -16.05
C HIS A 168 -1.69 7.45 -17.01
N GLU A 169 -0.57 8.04 -17.44
CA GLU A 169 -0.56 9.27 -18.25
C GLU A 169 -1.30 9.12 -19.59
N TYR A 170 -1.25 7.93 -20.20
CA TYR A 170 -1.94 7.61 -21.45
C TYR A 170 -3.36 7.05 -21.26
N TYR A 171 -3.85 6.93 -20.03
CA TYR A 171 -5.22 6.46 -19.81
C TYR A 171 -6.23 7.53 -20.28
N ASN A 172 -7.08 7.18 -21.25
CA ASN A 172 -8.07 8.08 -21.84
C ASN A 172 -9.50 7.50 -21.83
N GLY A 173 -9.78 6.64 -20.86
CA GLY A 173 -11.09 6.01 -20.70
C GLY A 173 -11.54 5.20 -21.91
N VAL A 174 -12.81 5.35 -22.28
CA VAL A 174 -13.49 4.57 -23.33
C VAL A 174 -12.90 4.84 -24.73
N THR A 175 -12.28 6.01 -24.96
CA THR A 175 -11.79 6.40 -26.29
C THR A 175 -10.68 5.49 -26.81
N ASN A 176 -9.91 4.87 -25.92
CA ASN A 176 -8.86 3.89 -26.23
C ASN A 176 -9.17 2.49 -25.68
N PHE A 177 -10.45 2.11 -25.53
CA PHE A 177 -10.85 0.79 -25.02
C PHE A 177 -10.27 0.43 -23.64
N HIS A 178 -10.10 1.40 -22.74
CA HIS A 178 -9.44 1.20 -21.44
C HIS A 178 -7.99 0.71 -21.55
N ASP A 179 -7.28 1.12 -22.60
CA ASP A 179 -5.84 0.93 -22.66
C ASP A 179 -5.15 1.68 -21.50
N HIS A 180 -4.08 1.08 -20.96
CA HIS A 180 -3.36 1.57 -19.77
C HIS A 180 -4.25 1.75 -18.50
N ASP A 181 -5.20 0.84 -18.26
CA ASP A 181 -6.12 0.87 -17.11
C ASP A 181 -5.46 0.51 -15.76
N ILE A 182 -4.53 1.36 -15.31
CA ILE A 182 -3.78 1.19 -14.06
C ILE A 182 -3.76 2.50 -13.27
N ALA A 183 -3.97 2.37 -11.96
CA ALA A 183 -3.86 3.46 -11.00
C ALA A 183 -3.01 3.05 -9.79
N VAL A 184 -2.26 4.01 -9.27
CA VAL A 184 -1.50 3.90 -8.01
C VAL A 184 -2.07 4.88 -7.01
N ILE A 185 -2.45 4.36 -5.84
CA ILE A 185 -3.07 5.11 -4.74
C ILE A 185 -2.05 5.24 -3.63
N VAL A 186 -1.76 6.47 -3.23
CA VAL A 186 -0.91 6.81 -2.10
C VAL A 186 -1.80 7.05 -0.88
N LEU A 187 -1.54 6.29 0.18
CA LEU A 187 -2.24 6.41 1.46
C LEU A 187 -1.55 7.47 2.32
N SER A 188 -2.34 8.27 3.06
CA SER A 188 -1.79 9.31 3.95
C SER A 188 -1.00 8.74 5.12
N ASN A 189 -1.23 7.48 5.47
CA ASN A 189 -0.55 6.76 6.54
C ASN A 189 -0.25 5.32 6.10
N ARG A 190 0.72 4.70 6.76
CA ARG A 190 1.13 3.32 6.48
C ARG A 190 0.15 2.31 7.10
N VAL A 191 -0.20 1.29 6.32
CA VAL A 191 -0.87 0.07 6.76
C VAL A 191 0.09 -0.75 7.63
N SER A 192 -0.43 -1.34 8.71
CA SER A 192 0.30 -2.28 9.55
C SER A 192 0.12 -3.71 9.05
N PHE A 193 1.22 -4.37 8.66
CA PHE A 193 1.20 -5.75 8.19
C PHE A 193 1.10 -6.76 9.33
N ASN A 194 0.34 -7.83 9.10
CA ASN A 194 0.08 -8.92 10.03
C ASN A 194 -0.49 -10.15 9.27
N SER A 195 -0.93 -11.18 9.97
CA SER A 195 -1.46 -12.40 9.33
C SER A 195 -2.69 -12.20 8.42
N GLY A 196 -3.46 -11.13 8.62
CA GLY A 196 -4.61 -10.75 7.80
C GLY A 196 -4.32 -9.69 6.73
N VAL A 197 -3.17 -8.99 6.82
CA VAL A 197 -2.82 -7.84 5.96
C VAL A 197 -1.36 -7.95 5.53
N ALA A 198 -1.12 -8.17 4.25
CA ALA A 198 0.23 -8.34 3.69
C ALA A 198 0.25 -7.93 2.22
N PRO A 199 1.39 -7.47 1.67
CA PRO A 199 1.47 -6.98 0.30
C PRO A 199 1.54 -8.13 -0.73
N VAL A 200 1.14 -7.85 -1.97
CA VAL A 200 1.41 -8.69 -3.13
C VAL A 200 2.80 -8.37 -3.69
N CYS A 201 3.45 -9.35 -4.31
CA CYS A 201 4.71 -9.13 -5.00
C CYS A 201 4.50 -8.44 -6.36
N ILE A 202 5.40 -7.51 -6.69
CA ILE A 202 5.52 -6.96 -8.04
C ILE A 202 6.85 -7.41 -8.63
N ASP A 203 6.80 -7.89 -9.88
CA ASP A 203 7.97 -8.20 -10.67
C ASP A 203 8.51 -6.96 -11.39
N TRP A 204 9.21 -6.11 -10.66
CA TRP A 204 9.81 -4.88 -11.20
C TRP A 204 10.88 -5.14 -12.26
N LYS A 205 11.46 -6.34 -12.30
CA LYS A 205 12.54 -6.71 -13.21
C LYS A 205 12.03 -7.46 -14.45
N SER A 206 10.72 -7.68 -14.54
CA SER A 206 10.09 -8.44 -15.64
C SER A 206 10.78 -9.80 -15.87
N ILE A 207 11.17 -10.46 -14.77
CA ILE A 207 11.83 -11.77 -14.79
C ILE A 207 10.82 -12.87 -15.13
N TYR A 208 9.58 -12.70 -14.72
CA TYR A 208 8.48 -13.62 -14.95
C TYR A 208 7.66 -13.18 -16.16
N ASN A 209 7.53 -14.08 -17.13
CA ASN A 209 6.65 -13.85 -18.26
C ASN A 209 5.26 -14.40 -17.91
N VAL A 210 4.28 -13.53 -17.74
CA VAL A 210 2.88 -13.91 -17.44
C VAL A 210 2.09 -13.89 -18.76
N PRO A 211 1.69 -15.05 -19.30
CA PRO A 211 0.82 -15.12 -20.47
C PRO A 211 -0.44 -14.25 -20.33
N ILE A 212 -0.86 -13.64 -21.44
CA ILE A 212 -2.15 -12.96 -21.52
C ILE A 212 -3.26 -13.97 -21.20
N GLY A 213 -4.09 -13.67 -20.20
CA GLY A 213 -5.20 -14.52 -19.76
C GLY A 213 -4.94 -15.34 -18.48
N ASP A 214 -3.74 -15.24 -17.90
CA ASP A 214 -3.45 -15.83 -16.60
C ASP A 214 -4.34 -15.23 -15.49
N ARG A 215 -4.84 -16.11 -14.61
CA ARG A 215 -5.78 -15.74 -13.54
C ARG A 215 -5.05 -15.65 -12.20
N GLY A 216 -4.99 -14.46 -11.63
CA GLY A 216 -4.56 -14.26 -10.25
C GLY A 216 -5.61 -14.72 -9.23
N LYS A 217 -5.20 -14.96 -7.98
CA LYS A 217 -6.14 -15.11 -6.86
C LYS A 217 -6.56 -13.73 -6.37
N VAL A 218 -7.81 -13.37 -6.65
CA VAL A 218 -8.47 -12.20 -6.05
C VAL A 218 -9.27 -12.70 -4.84
N GLY A 219 -9.14 -12.02 -3.70
CA GLY A 219 -10.05 -12.25 -2.58
C GLY A 219 -11.45 -11.86 -3.02
N LEU A 220 -12.37 -12.81 -3.13
CA LEU A 220 -13.76 -12.50 -3.42
C LEU A 220 -14.34 -11.66 -2.28
N MET A 221 -14.89 -10.49 -2.63
CA MET A 221 -15.62 -9.56 -1.75
C MET A 221 -17.13 -9.61 -2.03
#